data_AF-A0A3C1Q7N8-F1
#
_entry.id   AF-A0A3C1Q7N8-F1
#
_cell.length_a   1.000
_cell.length_b   1.000
_cell.length_c   1.000
_cell.angle_alpha   90.00
_cell.angle_beta   90.00
_cell.angle_gamma   90.00
#
_symmetry.space_group_name_H-M   'P 1'
#
loop_
_entity.id
_entity.type
_entity.pdbx_description
1 polymer ?
#
loop_
_entity_poly.entity_id
_entity_poly.type
_entity_poly.pdbx_seq_one_letter_code
_entity_poly.pdbx_strand_id
1 'polypeptide(L)'
;MSLPAIASGVQVVARTATARASMVSVYGITVAAAELRKALSLKSTRLAVVSDTRSVTFTTTGYGHGVGMCQWGAEVLAQAGWTFDAILKHYYFGADIQRLD
;
A
#
# COMPACT_ATOMS: atom_id res chain seq x y z
N MET A 1 -12.55 37.68 6.35
CA MET A 1 -11.22 37.40 6.94
C MET A 1 -10.91 35.94 6.63
N SER A 2 -10.08 35.69 5.62
CA SER A 2 -9.72 34.34 5.17
C SER A 2 -8.80 33.69 6.19
N LEU A 3 -9.12 32.45 6.58
CA LEU A 3 -8.28 31.63 7.44
C LEU A 3 -6.86 31.57 6.87
N PRO A 4 -5.81 31.70 7.70
CA PRO A 4 -4.44 31.50 7.26
C PRO A 4 -4.29 30.10 6.67
N ALA A 5 -3.41 29.97 5.69
CA ALA A 5 -3.23 28.78 4.87
C ALA A 5 -2.79 27.54 5.68
N ILE A 6 -3.75 26.87 6.34
CA ILE A 6 -3.75 25.41 6.58
C ILE A 6 -4.03 24.68 5.23
N ALA A 7 -3.60 25.29 4.11
CA ALA A 7 -4.25 25.25 2.79
C ALA A 7 -3.93 24.02 1.94
N SER A 8 -3.77 22.84 2.54
CA SER A 8 -3.75 21.62 1.72
C SER A 8 -4.44 20.42 2.33
N GLY A 9 -4.86 20.46 3.61
CA GLY A 9 -5.45 19.29 4.24
C GLY A 9 -4.46 18.12 4.28
N VAL A 10 -4.93 16.91 3.98
CA VAL A 10 -4.07 15.72 3.88
C VAL A 10 -3.97 15.29 2.43
N GLN A 11 -2.74 15.17 1.90
CA GLN A 11 -2.50 14.89 0.49
C GLN A 11 -1.40 13.85 0.29
N VAL A 12 -1.55 12.99 -0.71
CA VAL A 12 -0.46 12.09 -1.16
C VAL A 12 0.51 12.89 -2.00
N VAL A 13 1.76 12.99 -1.55
CA VAL A 13 2.79 13.84 -2.19
C VAL A 13 3.61 13.05 -3.21
N ALA A 14 3.82 11.76 -2.94
CA ALA A 14 4.61 10.90 -3.81
C ALA A 14 4.07 9.48 -3.82
N ARG A 15 4.24 8.80 -4.96
CA ARG A 15 3.88 7.40 -5.15
C ARG A 15 5.06 6.60 -5.69
N THR A 16 5.07 5.31 -5.37
CA THR A 16 5.96 4.33 -5.98
C THR A 16 5.44 3.90 -7.35
N ALA A 17 6.26 3.17 -8.13
CA ALA A 17 5.85 2.59 -9.41
C ALA A 17 4.63 1.65 -9.31
N THR A 18 4.35 1.08 -8.13
CA THR A 18 3.16 0.23 -7.88
C THR A 18 1.95 1.02 -7.37
N ALA A 19 1.95 2.34 -7.56
CA ALA A 19 0.91 3.30 -7.14
C ALA A 19 0.66 3.40 -5.62
N ARG A 20 1.53 2.82 -4.79
CA ARG A 20 1.50 2.98 -3.32
C ARG A 20 2.03 4.37 -2.96
N ALA A 21 1.42 5.04 -1.99
CA ALA A 21 1.97 6.27 -1.44
C ALA A 21 3.32 5.97 -0.78
N SER A 22 4.32 6.79 -1.06
CA SER A 22 5.60 6.80 -0.33
C SER A 22 5.61 7.90 0.72
N MET A 23 5.09 9.08 0.37
CA MET A 23 5.01 10.26 1.24
C MET A 23 3.59 10.85 1.25
N VAL A 24 3.16 11.29 2.43
CA VAL A 24 1.88 11.97 2.64
C VAL A 24 2.15 13.27 3.38
N SER A 25 1.59 14.37 2.89
CA SER A 25 1.54 15.64 3.60
C SER A 25 0.32 15.64 4.50
N VAL A 26 0.53 15.86 5.79
CA VAL A 26 -0.52 16.02 6.80
C VAL A 26 -0.41 17.45 7.30
N TYR A 27 -1.28 18.34 6.80
CA TYR A 27 -1.30 19.75 7.18
C TYR A 27 0.07 20.44 7.05
N GLY A 28 0.80 20.15 5.97
CA GLY A 28 2.11 20.74 5.67
C GLY A 28 3.31 19.97 6.22
N ILE A 29 3.08 18.98 7.10
CA ILE A 29 4.15 18.09 7.59
C ILE A 29 4.20 16.86 6.69
N THR A 30 5.33 16.62 6.04
CA THR A 30 5.51 15.44 5.20
C THR A 30 5.96 14.24 6.05
N VAL A 31 5.20 13.15 5.99
CA VAL A 31 5.48 11.91 6.72
C VAL A 31 5.58 10.73 5.75
N ALA A 32 6.33 9.70 6.15
CA ALA A 32 6.37 8.45 5.42
C ALA A 32 5.00 7.76 5.47
N ALA A 33 4.49 7.33 4.31
CA ALA A 33 3.19 6.67 4.23
C ALA A 33 3.15 5.35 5.02
N ALA A 34 4.29 4.67 5.19
CA ALA A 34 4.40 3.47 6.01
C ALA A 34 4.15 3.74 7.49
N GLU A 35 4.63 4.87 8.01
CA GLU A 35 4.40 5.26 9.41
C GLU A 35 2.96 5.72 9.60
N LEU A 36 2.41 6.50 8.66
CA LEU A 36 0.99 6.87 8.67
C LEU A 36 0.09 5.63 8.68
N ARG A 37 0.41 4.63 7.85
CA ARG A 37 -0.33 3.35 7.79
C ARG A 37 -0.33 2.66 9.15
N LYS A 38 0.81 2.58 9.83
CA LYS A 38 0.89 1.97 11.17
C LYS A 38 0.09 2.75 12.19
N ALA A 39 0.31 4.07 12.26
CA ALA A 39 -0.33 4.95 13.24
C ALA A 39 -1.86 4.92 13.15
N LEU A 40 -2.40 4.87 11.93
CA LEU A 40 -3.84 4.85 11.68
C LEU A 40 -4.41 3.44 11.43
N SER A 41 -3.60 2.39 11.62
CA SER A 41 -3.98 0.99 11.35
C SER A 41 -4.60 0.77 9.95
N LEU A 42 -4.08 1.47 8.94
CA LEU A 42 -4.57 1.35 7.56
C LEU A 42 -4.15 0.01 6.94
N LYS A 43 -5.03 -0.55 6.10
CA LYS A 43 -4.82 -1.85 5.46
C LYS A 43 -3.61 -1.86 4.53
N SER A 44 -3.35 -0.76 3.82
CA SER A 44 -2.21 -0.63 2.90
C SER A 44 -1.78 0.83 2.73
N THR A 45 -0.64 1.05 2.06
CA THR A 45 -0.20 2.39 1.60
C THR A 45 -0.74 2.75 0.22
N ARG A 46 -1.47 1.86 -0.46
CA ARG A 46 -2.16 2.19 -1.71
C ARG A 46 -3.48 2.87 -1.35
N LEU A 47 -3.41 4.17 -1.12
CA LEU A 47 -4.51 4.96 -0.58
C LEU A 47 -4.84 6.17 -1.44
N ALA A 48 -6.11 6.59 -1.33
CA ALA A 48 -6.64 7.88 -1.72
C ALA A 48 -7.09 8.63 -0.46
N VAL A 49 -7.00 9.95 -0.50
CA VAL A 49 -7.35 10.82 0.63
C VAL A 49 -8.32 11.87 0.15
N VAL A 50 -9.40 12.05 0.91
CA VAL A 50 -10.33 13.17 0.76
C VAL A 50 -10.41 13.86 2.11
N SER A 51 -10.08 15.15 2.15
CA SER A 51 -10.14 15.98 3.35
C SER A 51 -11.24 17.01 3.21
N ASP A 52 -12.15 17.03 4.20
CA ASP A 52 -13.17 18.06 4.37
C ASP A 52 -12.83 18.93 5.60
N THR A 53 -13.72 19.85 5.99
CA THR A 53 -13.48 20.79 7.10
C THR A 53 -13.51 20.15 8.50
N ARG A 54 -14.04 18.94 8.63
CA ARG A 54 -14.29 18.23 9.90
C ARG A 54 -13.65 16.85 9.97
N SER A 55 -13.33 16.24 8.83
CA SER A 55 -12.95 14.85 8.71
C SER A 55 -11.96 14.63 7.56
N VAL A 56 -11.20 13.55 7.68
CA VAL A 56 -10.31 13.05 6.62
C VAL A 56 -10.68 11.59 6.37
N THR A 57 -11.09 11.30 5.14
CA THR A 57 -11.43 9.95 4.70
C THR A 57 -10.27 9.34 3.94
N PHE A 58 -9.81 8.18 4.42
CA PHE A 58 -8.81 7.35 3.75
C PHE A 58 -9.48 6.15 3.09
N THR A 59 -9.31 6.00 1.78
CA THR A 59 -9.73 4.80 1.04
C THR A 59 -8.50 4.01 0.64
N THR A 60 -8.37 2.77 1.11
CA THR A 60 -7.22 1.89 0.83
C THR A 60 -7.60 0.78 -0.14
N THR A 61 -6.69 0.42 -1.05
CA THR A 61 -6.81 -0.75 -1.94
C THR A 61 -5.77 -1.82 -1.57
N GLY A 62 -6.20 -3.07 -1.50
CA GLY A 62 -5.36 -4.19 -1.08
C GLY A 62 -5.05 -4.18 0.43
N TYR A 63 -4.34 -5.21 0.88
CA TYR A 63 -3.97 -5.41 2.28
C TYR A 63 -2.51 -5.84 2.39
N GLY A 64 -1.75 -5.25 3.30
CA GLY A 64 -0.35 -5.59 3.53
C GLY A 64 0.64 -4.61 2.89
N HIS A 65 1.92 -4.97 2.94
CA HIS A 65 3.02 -4.14 2.42
C HIS A 65 3.14 -4.20 0.90
N GLY A 66 2.66 -5.27 0.26
CA GLY A 66 2.62 -5.39 -1.20
C GLY A 66 3.97 -5.68 -1.86
N VAL A 67 4.81 -6.47 -1.19
CA VAL A 67 6.08 -6.98 -1.71
C VAL A 67 6.02 -8.51 -1.70
N GLY A 68 6.56 -9.14 -2.74
CA GLY A 68 6.56 -10.60 -2.85
C GLY A 68 5.19 -11.15 -3.22
N MET A 69 4.75 -12.19 -2.51
CA MET A 69 3.56 -12.94 -2.84
C MET A 69 2.24 -12.29 -2.37
N CYS A 70 1.30 -12.12 -3.29
CA CYS A 70 -0.10 -11.85 -2.95
C CYS A 70 -0.79 -13.16 -2.60
N GLN A 71 -1.17 -13.35 -1.33
CA GLN A 71 -1.80 -14.59 -0.86
C GLN A 71 -3.10 -14.91 -1.62
N TRP A 72 -3.99 -13.92 -1.75
CA TRP A 72 -5.22 -14.07 -2.55
C TRP A 72 -4.94 -14.35 -4.03
N GLY A 73 -3.90 -13.75 -4.59
CA GLY A 73 -3.50 -14.04 -5.96
C GLY A 73 -2.94 -15.45 -6.11
N ALA A 74 -2.18 -15.95 -5.12
CA ALA A 74 -1.72 -17.32 -5.08
C ALA A 74 -2.88 -18.32 -4.99
N GLU A 75 -3.92 -18.02 -4.20
CA GLU A 75 -5.14 -18.83 -4.14
C GLU A 75 -5.84 -18.91 -5.50
N VAL A 76 -6.03 -17.78 -6.18
CA VAL A 76 -6.63 -17.75 -7.53
C VAL A 76 -5.81 -18.58 -8.53
N LEU A 77 -4.48 -18.47 -8.50
CA LEU A 77 -3.60 -19.28 -9.35
C LEU A 77 -3.70 -20.78 -9.03
N ALA A 78 -3.78 -21.14 -7.75
CA ALA A 78 -3.97 -22.53 -7.32
C ALA A 78 -5.32 -23.08 -7.78
N GLN A 79 -6.40 -22.29 -7.67
CA GLN A 79 -7.73 -22.65 -8.20
C GLN A 79 -7.71 -22.80 -9.73
N ALA A 80 -6.84 -22.07 -10.43
CA ALA A 80 -6.58 -22.24 -11.85
C ALA A 80 -5.65 -23.42 -12.18
N GLY A 81 -5.26 -24.23 -11.20
CA GLY A 81 -4.48 -25.46 -11.37
C GLY A 81 -2.96 -25.28 -11.34
N TRP A 82 -2.45 -24.11 -10.97
CA TRP A 82 -1.01 -23.90 -10.85
C TRP A 82 -0.45 -24.66 -9.64
N THR A 83 0.72 -25.27 -9.81
CA THR A 83 1.47 -25.91 -8.72
C THR A 83 2.14 -24.86 -7.82
N PHE A 84 2.46 -25.23 -6.58
CA PHE A 84 3.06 -24.31 -5.61
C PHE A 84 4.39 -23.71 -6.11
N ASP A 85 5.19 -24.49 -6.83
CA ASP A 85 6.48 -24.05 -7.36
C ASP A 85 6.32 -23.05 -8.51
N ALA A 86 5.32 -23.24 -9.38
CA ALA A 86 4.98 -22.28 -10.42
C ALA A 86 4.48 -20.96 -9.82
N ILE A 87 3.66 -21.02 -8.77
CA ILE A 87 3.17 -19.84 -8.04
C ILE A 87 4.33 -19.10 -7.36
N LEU A 88 5.24 -19.81 -6.69
CA LEU A 88 6.42 -19.20 -6.07
C LEU A 88 7.31 -18.50 -7.10
N LYS A 89 7.59 -19.15 -8.23
CA LYS A 89 8.41 -18.58 -9.32
C LYS A 89 7.73 -17.38 -10.00
N HIS A 90 6.40 -17.30 -9.99
CA HIS A 90 5.66 -16.13 -10.47
C HIS A 90 5.89 -14.89 -9.59
N TYR A 91 5.87 -15.05 -8.27
CA TYR A 91 6.04 -13.93 -7.32
C TYR A 91 7.50 -13.61 -6.99
N TYR A 92 8.38 -14.61 -7.07
CA TYR A 92 9.80 -14.51 -6.75
C TYR A 92 10.61 -14.86 -7.99
N PHE A 93 10.72 -13.89 -8.89
CA PHE A 93 11.42 -14.08 -10.16
C PHE A 93 12.89 -14.47 -9.93
N GLY A 94 13.32 -15.57 -10.56
CA GLY A 94 14.68 -16.09 -10.44
C GLY A 94 14.98 -16.84 -9.13
N ALA A 95 13.96 -17.13 -8.30
CA ALA A 95 14.16 -17.94 -7.11
C ALA A 95 14.21 -19.45 -7.43
N ASP A 96 15.09 -20.15 -6.72
CA ASP A 96 15.17 -21.62 -6.73
C ASP A 96 14.54 -22.21 -5.47
N ILE A 97 13.96 -23.40 -5.61
CA ILE A 97 13.34 -24.14 -4.52
C ILE A 97 14.28 -25.28 -4.16
N GLN A 98 14.69 -25.32 -2.89
CA GLN A 98 15.57 -26.34 -2.36
C GLN A 98 14.93 -27.02 -1.15
N ARG A 99 15.19 -28.32 -1.01
CA ARG A 99 14.90 -29.03 0.23
C ARG A 99 16.06 -28.76 1.20
N LEU A 100 15.72 -28.37 2.42
CA LEU A 100 16.69 -28.29 3.50
C LEU A 100 16.79 -29.69 4.11
N ASP A 101 17.97 -30.30 4.00
CA ASP A 101 18.27 -31.60 4.62
C ASP A 101 18.68 -31.44 6.09
#